data_AF-A0A8T6NFB5-F1
#
_entry.id   AF-A0A8T6NFB5-F1
#
_cell.length_a   1.000
_cell.length_b   1.000
_cell.length_c   1.000
_cell.angle_alpha   90.00
_cell.angle_beta   90.00
_cell.angle_gamma   90.00
#
_symmetry.space_group_name_H-M   'P 1'
#
loop_
_entity.id
_entity.type
_entity.pdbx_description
1 polymer ?
#
loop_
_entity_poly.entity_id
_entity_poly.type
_entity_poly.pdbx_seq_one_letter_code
_entity_poly.pdbx_strand_id
1 'polypeptide(L)'
;MEEEQNSGKLDGTTEPAVVDAGRVFVNTSPNYPVQKNAAAKVIGILVIIWGAFNLLGSPLTLLSDIGATDLNGNEINYPIEYFVITILTSISAGALAIFSGYKITQYKKTGIWITFAAFLVAWIGSIISSSIAGSAMDSEGIGFGAGLGAAQGICGIFCYAICGIIVAIPLMLSDGGME
;
A
#
# COMPACT_ATOMS: atom_id res chain seq x y z
N MET A 1 9.33 79.14 25.46
CA MET A 1 8.64 78.28 24.49
C MET A 1 9.31 76.93 24.56
N GLU A 2 8.48 75.91 24.75
CA GLU A 2 8.76 74.47 24.66
C GLU A 2 9.38 73.81 25.92
N GLU A 3 8.58 72.90 26.48
CA GLU A 3 8.74 72.17 27.74
C GLU A 3 9.61 70.91 27.57
N GLU A 4 10.27 70.53 28.67
CA GLU A 4 11.15 69.37 28.82
C GLU A 4 10.41 68.02 28.76
N GLN A 5 11.13 66.91 28.46
CA GLN A 5 11.25 65.76 29.38
C GLN A 5 12.19 64.62 28.87
N ASN A 6 13.36 64.59 29.52
CA ASN A 6 14.09 63.46 30.13
C ASN A 6 13.67 61.99 29.84
N SER A 7 14.65 61.16 29.47
CA SER A 7 14.95 59.82 30.06
C SER A 7 16.12 59.20 29.27
N GLY A 8 17.24 58.72 29.77
CA GLY A 8 17.73 58.40 31.11
C GLY A 8 18.92 57.45 30.88
N LYS A 9 20.12 57.83 31.33
CA LYS A 9 21.39 57.06 31.21
C LYS A 9 21.40 55.81 32.12
N LEU A 10 22.44 54.97 31.93
CA LEU A 10 23.32 54.27 32.92
C LEU A 10 23.50 52.78 32.53
N ASP A 11 24.60 52.32 31.91
CA ASP A 11 26.03 52.16 32.33
C ASP A 11 26.35 50.95 33.24
N GLY A 12 27.26 50.06 32.76
CA GLY A 12 28.01 48.98 33.45
C GLY A 12 27.21 47.73 33.88
N THR A 13 27.67 46.47 33.84
CA THR A 13 28.99 45.92 34.16
C THR A 13 29.23 44.53 33.49
N THR A 14 30.48 44.07 33.51
CA THR A 14 31.02 42.78 33.02
C THR A 14 31.05 41.68 34.09
N GLU A 15 30.46 40.49 33.87
CA GLU A 15 30.90 39.14 34.38
C GLU A 15 29.90 37.99 34.03
N PRO A 16 30.28 36.69 34.15
CA PRO A 16 30.66 35.76 33.09
C PRO A 16 29.54 34.85 32.56
N ALA A 17 29.83 34.14 31.48
CA ALA A 17 28.96 33.18 30.80
C ALA A 17 28.38 32.11 31.75
N VAL A 18 27.12 32.26 32.14
CA VAL A 18 26.30 31.14 32.60
C VAL A 18 25.82 30.43 31.34
N VAL A 19 26.36 29.23 31.11
CA VAL A 19 25.90 28.32 30.06
C VAL A 19 24.49 27.88 30.45
N ASP A 20 23.49 28.66 30.04
CA ASP A 20 22.09 28.30 30.18
C ASP A 20 21.80 27.13 29.22
N ALA A 21 21.82 25.93 29.78
CA ALA A 21 21.39 24.70 29.14
C ALA A 21 19.85 24.67 28.93
N GLY A 22 19.23 25.82 28.67
CA GLY A 22 17.80 25.99 28.41
C GLY A 22 17.45 26.15 26.93
N ARG A 23 18.43 26.29 26.04
CA ARG A 23 18.20 26.28 24.58
C ARG A 23 18.25 24.88 23.99
N VAL A 24 17.51 23.96 24.61
CA VAL A 24 16.94 22.85 23.83
C VAL A 24 15.85 23.51 23.00
N PHE A 25 16.01 23.47 21.68
CA PHE A 25 15.05 23.96 20.71
C PHE A 25 13.69 23.30 20.92
N VAL A 26 12.90 23.81 21.88
CA VAL A 26 11.46 23.64 21.87
C VAL A 26 11.01 24.37 20.62
N ASN A 27 10.67 23.58 19.59
CA ASN A 27 9.97 24.07 18.42
C ASN A 27 8.62 24.64 18.92
N THR A 28 8.62 25.91 19.33
CA THR A 28 7.41 26.71 19.50
C THR A 28 6.92 27.16 18.12
N SER A 29 6.91 26.24 17.14
CA SER A 29 6.06 26.43 15.97
C SER A 29 4.62 26.39 16.44
N PRO A 30 3.72 27.20 15.87
CA PRO A 30 2.30 27.11 16.13
C PRO A 30 1.89 25.64 16.09
N ASN A 31 1.06 25.19 17.04
CA ASN A 31 0.39 23.91 16.95
C ASN A 31 -0.52 23.98 15.71
N TYR A 32 0.06 23.74 14.55
CA TYR A 32 -0.69 23.45 13.36
C TYR A 32 -1.41 22.14 13.71
N PRO A 33 -2.75 22.11 13.74
CA PRO A 33 -3.42 20.83 13.85
C PRO A 33 -2.85 20.01 12.71
N VAL A 34 -2.21 18.88 13.05
CA VAL A 34 -1.69 17.91 12.08
C VAL A 34 -2.73 17.84 10.98
N GLN A 35 -2.45 18.44 9.82
CA GLN A 35 -3.43 18.50 8.75
C GLN A 35 -3.59 17.05 8.34
N LYS A 36 -4.67 16.43 8.82
CA LYS A 36 -5.03 15.05 8.51
C LYS A 36 -5.01 14.95 7.00
N ASN A 37 -3.94 14.36 6.47
CA ASN A 37 -3.65 14.49 5.06
C ASN A 37 -4.72 13.72 4.29
N ALA A 38 -5.52 14.44 3.49
CA ALA A 38 -6.57 13.85 2.67
C ALA A 38 -6.01 12.73 1.76
N ALA A 39 -4.72 12.77 1.43
CA ALA A 39 -4.04 11.73 0.68
C ALA A 39 -4.15 10.34 1.34
N ALA A 40 -4.01 10.23 2.67
CA ALA A 40 -4.14 8.93 3.35
C ALA A 40 -5.56 8.36 3.21
N LYS A 41 -6.58 9.22 3.27
CA LYS A 41 -7.98 8.82 3.11
C LYS A 41 -8.26 8.34 1.67
N VAL A 42 -7.75 9.05 0.66
CA VAL A 42 -7.90 8.67 -0.75
C VAL A 42 -7.19 7.35 -1.04
N ILE A 43 -5.95 7.18 -0.57
CA ILE A 43 -5.20 5.92 -0.73
C ILE A 43 -5.91 4.75 -0.04
N GLY A 44 -6.42 4.94 1.19
CA GLY A 44 -7.19 3.91 1.88
C GLY A 44 -8.42 3.45 1.11
N ILE A 45 -9.15 4.38 0.48
CA ILE A 45 -10.30 4.08 -0.38
C ILE A 45 -9.86 3.33 -1.65
N LEU A 46 -8.76 3.73 -2.29
CA LEU A 46 -8.23 3.04 -3.47
C LEU A 46 -7.85 1.59 -3.16
N VAL A 47 -7.26 1.33 -2.00
CA VAL A 47 -6.93 -0.02 -1.54
C VAL A 47 -8.19 -0.86 -1.30
N ILE A 48 -9.25 -0.27 -0.72
CA ILE A 48 -10.54 -0.96 -0.53
C ILE A 48 -11.15 -1.33 -1.88
N ILE A 49 -11.15 -0.40 -2.84
CA ILE A 49 -11.66 -0.66 -4.19
C ILE A 49 -10.86 -1.78 -4.85
N TRP A 50 -9.53 -1.75 -4.76
CA TRP A 50 -8.67 -2.80 -5.29
C TRP A 50 -8.95 -4.17 -4.65
N GLY A 51 -9.12 -4.21 -3.32
CA GLY A 51 -9.50 -5.42 -2.59
C GLY A 51 -10.87 -5.96 -2.98
N ALA A 52 -11.85 -5.07 -3.18
CA ALA A 52 -13.18 -5.43 -3.65
C ALA A 52 -13.17 -5.98 -5.08
N PHE A 53 -12.38 -5.38 -5.98
CA PHE A 53 -12.16 -5.91 -7.33
C PHE A 53 -11.48 -7.27 -7.31
N ASN A 54 -10.55 -7.53 -6.38
CA ASN A 54 -9.95 -8.86 -6.22
C ASN A 54 -10.98 -9.93 -5.78
N LEU A 55 -11.82 -9.58 -4.81
CA LEU A 55 -12.88 -10.44 -4.29
C LEU A 55 -13.97 -10.74 -5.32
N LEU A 56 -14.37 -9.73 -6.10
CA LEU A 56 -15.40 -9.87 -7.13
C LEU A 56 -14.84 -10.41 -8.46
N GLY A 57 -13.56 -10.15 -8.74
CA GLY A 57 -12.87 -10.62 -9.93
C GLY A 57 -12.61 -12.12 -9.90
N SER A 58 -12.27 -12.68 -8.74
CA SER A 58 -12.00 -14.12 -8.59
C SER A 58 -13.14 -15.05 -9.05
N PRO A 59 -14.41 -14.88 -8.63
CA PRO A 59 -15.49 -15.72 -9.15
C PRO A 59 -15.76 -15.50 -10.63
N LEU A 60 -15.50 -14.28 -11.15
CA LEU A 60 -15.68 -13.97 -12.58
C LEU A 60 -14.61 -14.63 -13.45
N THR A 61 -13.35 -14.65 -13.00
CA THR A 61 -12.24 -15.33 -13.69
C THR A 61 -12.44 -16.84 -13.68
N LEU A 62 -12.96 -17.40 -12.58
CA LEU A 62 -13.27 -18.83 -12.53
C LEU A 62 -14.43 -19.20 -13.45
N LEU A 63 -15.42 -18.30 -13.62
CA LEU A 63 -16.50 -18.51 -14.57
C LEU A 63 -16.03 -18.45 -16.03
N SER A 64 -15.02 -17.63 -16.33
CA SER A 64 -14.40 -17.59 -17.66
C SER A 64 -13.49 -18.80 -17.93
N ASP A 65 -12.92 -19.41 -16.89
CA ASP A 65 -12.07 -20.60 -17.00
C ASP A 65 -12.91 -21.88 -17.24
N ILE A 66 -14.17 -21.92 -16.79
CA ILE A 66 -15.10 -23.02 -17.06
C ILE A 66 -15.59 -22.93 -18.51
N GLY A 67 -15.03 -23.76 -19.39
CA GLY A 67 -15.28 -23.74 -20.83
C GLY A 67 -14.28 -22.93 -21.65
N ALA A 68 -13.15 -22.54 -21.04
CA ALA A 68 -12.02 -22.00 -21.77
C ALA A 68 -11.50 -23.03 -22.78
N THR A 69 -11.37 -22.61 -24.04
CA THR A 69 -10.82 -23.41 -25.12
C THR A 69 -9.41 -22.93 -25.44
N ASP A 70 -8.51 -23.88 -25.68
CA ASP A 70 -7.17 -23.59 -26.16
C ASP A 70 -7.21 -23.05 -27.62
N LEU A 71 -6.09 -22.54 -28.13
CA LEU A 71 -5.94 -22.05 -29.50
C LEU A 71 -6.35 -23.08 -30.57
N ASN A 72 -6.35 -24.38 -30.22
CA ASN A 72 -6.80 -25.49 -31.03
C ASN A 72 -8.27 -25.90 -30.83
N GLY A 73 -9.03 -25.20 -29.98
CA GLY A 73 -10.45 -25.48 -29.71
C GLY A 73 -10.71 -26.63 -28.74
N ASN A 74 -9.66 -27.18 -28.11
CA ASN A 74 -9.79 -28.21 -27.08
C ASN A 74 -10.14 -27.59 -25.73
N GLU A 75 -11.01 -28.25 -24.96
CA GLU A 75 -11.42 -27.78 -23.64
C GLU A 75 -10.28 -27.94 -22.63
N ILE A 76 -9.88 -26.84 -22.00
CA ILE A 76 -8.84 -26.83 -20.96
C ILE A 76 -9.49 -27.21 -19.64
N ASN A 77 -9.24 -28.43 -19.18
CA ASN A 77 -9.77 -28.89 -17.90
C ASN A 77 -8.85 -28.48 -16.75
N TYR A 78 -9.20 -27.41 -16.05
CA TYR A 78 -8.45 -26.98 -14.87
C TYR A 78 -8.70 -27.91 -13.67
N PRO A 79 -7.64 -28.30 -12.93
CA PRO A 79 -7.80 -29.15 -11.74
C PRO A 79 -8.53 -28.42 -10.61
N ILE A 80 -9.28 -29.18 -9.79
CA ILE A 80 -10.04 -28.63 -8.64
C ILE A 80 -9.14 -27.85 -7.66
N GLU A 81 -7.87 -28.25 -7.55
CA GLU A 81 -6.86 -27.57 -6.72
C GLU A 81 -6.67 -26.10 -7.11
N TYR A 82 -6.70 -25.78 -8.42
CA TYR A 82 -6.62 -24.41 -8.91
C TYR A 82 -7.79 -23.55 -8.43
N PHE A 83 -9.01 -24.08 -8.48
CA PHE A 83 -10.21 -23.37 -8.02
C PHE A 83 -10.11 -23.07 -6.51
N VAL A 84 -9.70 -24.04 -5.71
CA VAL A 84 -9.60 -23.88 -4.24
C VAL A 84 -8.53 -22.86 -3.88
N ILE A 85 -7.34 -22.93 -4.48
CA ILE A 85 -6.23 -22.02 -4.20
C ILE A 85 -6.56 -20.59 -4.63
N THR A 86 -7.19 -20.42 -5.80
CA THR A 86 -7.57 -19.11 -6.34
C THR A 86 -8.61 -18.42 -5.47
N ILE A 87 -9.64 -19.14 -5.01
CA ILE A 87 -10.66 -18.60 -4.09
C ILE A 87 -10.05 -18.26 -2.73
N LEU A 88 -9.21 -19.14 -2.18
CA LEU A 88 -8.61 -18.91 -0.86
C LEU A 88 -7.67 -17.71 -0.88
N THR A 89 -6.88 -17.57 -1.95
CA THR A 89 -5.99 -16.43 -2.16
C THR A 89 -6.77 -15.13 -2.32
N SER A 90 -7.82 -15.12 -3.16
CA SER A 90 -8.59 -13.91 -3.43
C SER A 90 -9.36 -13.43 -2.20
N ILE A 91 -9.92 -14.35 -1.41
CA ILE A 91 -10.61 -14.02 -0.16
C ILE A 91 -9.61 -13.48 0.86
N SER A 92 -8.47 -14.16 1.06
CA SER A 92 -7.48 -13.72 2.04
C SER A 92 -6.86 -12.37 1.67
N ALA A 93 -6.41 -12.20 0.43
CA ALA A 93 -5.86 -10.94 -0.06
C ALA A 93 -6.89 -9.80 -0.07
N GLY A 94 -8.13 -10.08 -0.52
CA GLY A 94 -9.22 -9.10 -0.53
C GLY A 94 -9.64 -8.67 0.87
N ALA A 95 -9.79 -9.61 1.81
CA ALA A 95 -10.11 -9.30 3.20
C ALA A 95 -9.02 -8.49 3.88
N LEU A 96 -7.74 -8.84 3.67
CA LEU A 96 -6.59 -8.08 4.18
C LEU A 96 -6.53 -6.68 3.57
N ALA A 97 -6.81 -6.53 2.27
CA ALA A 97 -6.86 -5.22 1.60
C ALA A 97 -8.00 -4.34 2.14
N ILE A 98 -9.20 -4.87 2.34
CA ILE A 98 -10.33 -4.11 2.91
C ILE A 98 -10.04 -3.70 4.36
N PHE A 99 -9.53 -4.63 5.17
CA PHE A 99 -9.22 -4.36 6.57
C PHE A 99 -8.09 -3.34 6.73
N SER A 100 -7.04 -3.47 5.92
CA SER A 100 -5.93 -2.53 5.90
C SER A 100 -6.34 -1.15 5.38
N GLY A 101 -7.15 -1.08 4.32
CA GLY A 101 -7.73 0.16 3.81
C GLY A 101 -8.59 0.88 4.86
N TYR A 102 -9.42 0.15 5.61
CA TYR A 102 -10.18 0.73 6.74
C TYR A 102 -9.23 1.32 7.81
N LYS A 103 -8.15 0.62 8.17
CA LYS A 103 -7.16 1.14 9.12
C LYS A 103 -6.36 2.34 8.58
N ILE A 104 -6.10 2.40 7.29
CA ILE A 104 -5.46 3.55 6.63
C ILE A 104 -6.36 4.79 6.68
N THR A 105 -7.68 4.63 6.49
CA THR A 105 -8.63 5.75 6.65
C THR A 105 -8.69 6.29 8.08
N GLN A 106 -8.26 5.49 9.06
CA GLN A 106 -8.13 5.86 10.48
C GLN A 106 -6.70 6.36 10.84
N TYR A 107 -5.84 6.63 9.85
CA TYR A 107 -4.48 7.17 10.01
C TYR A 107 -3.53 6.30 10.88
N LYS A 108 -3.76 4.99 10.93
CA LYS A 108 -2.90 4.07 11.71
C LYS A 108 -1.72 3.55 10.89
N LYS A 109 -0.49 3.68 11.41
CA LYS A 109 0.73 3.17 10.74
C LYS A 109 0.69 1.68 10.44
N THR A 110 0.00 0.90 11.28
CA THR A 110 -0.18 -0.55 11.07
C THR A 110 -0.98 -0.88 9.81
N GLY A 111 -1.85 0.03 9.33
CA GLY A 111 -2.65 -0.21 8.12
C GLY A 111 -1.78 -0.40 6.88
N ILE A 112 -0.74 0.42 6.72
CA ILE A 112 0.19 0.35 5.58
C ILE A 112 1.02 -0.96 5.59
N TRP A 113 1.46 -1.42 6.76
CA TRP A 113 2.18 -2.70 6.83
C TRP A 113 1.30 -3.88 6.42
N ILE A 114 0.02 -3.87 6.80
CA ILE A 114 -0.93 -4.91 6.40
C ILE A 114 -1.23 -4.83 4.90
N THR A 115 -1.26 -3.64 4.27
CA THR A 115 -1.40 -3.55 2.80
C THR A 115 -0.25 -4.19 2.06
N PHE A 116 1.00 -4.00 2.51
CA PHE A 116 2.16 -4.65 1.90
C PHE A 116 2.08 -6.17 2.04
N ALA A 117 1.66 -6.66 3.21
CA ALA A 117 1.41 -8.08 3.41
C ALA A 117 0.30 -8.61 2.48
N ALA A 118 -0.78 -7.86 2.29
CA ALA A 118 -1.88 -8.23 1.39
C ALA A 118 -1.41 -8.33 -0.07
N PHE A 119 -0.61 -7.37 -0.55
CA PHE A 119 -0.04 -7.40 -1.90
C PHE A 119 0.91 -8.57 -2.10
N LEU A 120 1.74 -8.88 -1.09
CA LEU A 120 2.66 -10.01 -1.15
C LEU A 120 1.89 -11.35 -1.20
N VAL A 121 0.85 -11.52 -0.37
CA VAL A 121 -0.01 -12.71 -0.38
C VAL A 121 -0.74 -12.85 -1.72
N ALA A 122 -1.29 -11.75 -2.25
CA ALA A 122 -1.96 -11.75 -3.55
C ALA A 122 -1.00 -12.15 -4.68
N TRP A 123 0.24 -11.62 -4.66
CA TRP A 123 1.25 -11.94 -5.66
C TRP A 123 1.70 -13.40 -5.60
N ILE A 124 2.01 -13.93 -4.41
CA ILE A 124 2.40 -15.33 -4.26
C ILE A 124 1.27 -16.27 -4.70
N GLY A 125 0.04 -16.02 -4.25
CA GLY A 125 -1.08 -16.87 -4.67
C GLY A 125 -1.39 -16.76 -6.16
N SER A 126 -1.19 -15.58 -6.77
CA SER A 126 -1.27 -15.44 -8.22
C SER A 126 -0.21 -16.26 -8.95
N ILE A 127 1.04 -16.34 -8.44
CA ILE A 127 2.09 -17.19 -9.04
C ILE A 127 1.71 -18.66 -8.94
N ILE A 128 1.23 -19.11 -7.78
CA ILE A 128 0.84 -20.50 -7.57
C ILE A 128 -0.32 -20.87 -8.50
N SER A 129 -1.39 -20.08 -8.50
CA SER A 129 -2.54 -20.30 -9.39
C SER A 129 -2.12 -20.29 -10.87
N SER A 130 -1.28 -19.35 -11.28
CA SER A 130 -0.82 -19.24 -12.67
C SER A 130 0.11 -20.40 -13.06
N SER A 131 0.92 -20.93 -12.14
CA SER A 131 1.75 -22.12 -12.39
C SER A 131 0.94 -23.39 -12.60
N ILE A 132 -0.17 -23.55 -11.84
CA ILE A 132 -1.09 -24.69 -11.96
C ILE A 132 -1.95 -24.55 -13.23
N ALA A 133 -2.40 -23.34 -13.55
CA ALA A 133 -3.08 -23.07 -14.81
C ALA A 133 -2.16 -23.32 -16.01
N GLY A 134 -0.90 -22.88 -15.92
CA GLY A 134 0.11 -23.08 -16.94
C GLY A 134 0.39 -24.56 -17.20
N SER A 135 0.48 -25.41 -16.16
CA SER A 135 0.66 -26.85 -16.35
C SER A 135 -0.57 -27.55 -16.94
N ALA A 136 -1.78 -27.05 -16.67
CA ALA A 136 -3.01 -27.56 -17.28
C ALA A 136 -3.12 -27.20 -18.78
N MET A 137 -2.56 -26.06 -19.19
CA MET A 137 -2.54 -25.60 -20.59
C MET A 137 -1.40 -26.18 -21.42
N ASP A 138 -0.36 -26.75 -20.81
CA ASP A 138 0.82 -27.28 -21.51
C ASP A 138 0.62 -28.68 -22.13
N SER A 139 -0.63 -29.03 -22.47
CA SER A 139 -0.99 -30.33 -23.06
C SER A 139 -0.23 -30.64 -24.37
N GLU A 140 0.25 -29.61 -25.06
CA GLU A 140 1.00 -29.73 -26.31
C GLU A 140 2.54 -29.70 -26.13
N GLY A 141 3.06 -29.55 -24.90
CA GLY A 141 4.50 -29.60 -24.60
C GLY A 141 5.33 -28.46 -25.21
N ILE A 142 4.67 -27.39 -25.66
CA ILE A 142 5.29 -26.22 -26.31
C ILE A 142 5.83 -25.21 -25.28
N GLY A 143 5.62 -25.43 -23.99
CA GLY A 143 6.02 -24.52 -22.91
C GLY A 143 5.19 -23.23 -22.88
N PHE A 144 4.10 -23.16 -23.64
CA PHE A 144 3.24 -21.97 -23.73
C PHE A 144 2.58 -21.66 -22.38
N GLY A 145 2.14 -22.69 -21.66
CA GLY A 145 1.58 -22.56 -20.32
C GLY A 145 2.61 -22.07 -19.29
N ALA A 146 3.86 -22.55 -19.36
CA ALA A 146 4.96 -22.06 -18.53
C ALA A 146 5.36 -20.61 -18.89
N GLY A 147 5.30 -20.25 -20.17
CA GLY A 147 5.55 -18.89 -20.66
C GLY A 147 4.49 -17.89 -20.19
N LEU A 148 3.21 -18.25 -20.24
CA LEU A 148 2.11 -17.45 -19.69
C LEU A 148 2.25 -17.29 -18.17
N GLY A 149 2.58 -18.36 -17.46
CA GLY A 149 2.83 -18.31 -16.01
C GLY A 149 3.98 -17.38 -15.63
N ALA A 150 5.09 -17.45 -16.36
CA ALA A 150 6.24 -16.58 -16.17
C ALA A 150 5.92 -15.11 -16.52
N ALA A 151 5.20 -14.86 -17.62
CA ALA A 151 4.81 -13.52 -18.04
C ALA A 151 3.86 -12.86 -17.02
N GLN A 152 2.92 -13.63 -16.47
CA GLN A 152 1.98 -13.15 -15.47
C GLN A 152 2.69 -12.87 -14.13
N GLY A 153 3.69 -13.68 -13.76
CA GLY A 153 4.55 -13.44 -12.60
C GLY A 153 5.40 -12.15 -12.72
N ILE A 154 5.99 -11.90 -13.88
CA ILE A 154 6.84 -10.72 -14.17
C ILE A 154 5.99 -9.44 -14.29
N CYS A 155 4.84 -9.50 -14.96
CA CYS A 155 3.91 -8.37 -15.00
C CYS A 155 3.33 -8.09 -13.61
N GLY A 156 3.06 -9.15 -12.83
CA GLY A 156 2.60 -9.07 -11.46
C GLY A 156 3.57 -8.30 -10.56
N ILE A 157 4.86 -8.66 -10.54
CA ILE A 157 5.83 -7.98 -9.66
C ILE A 157 5.89 -6.47 -9.94
N PHE A 158 5.83 -6.06 -11.20
CA PHE A 158 5.87 -4.65 -11.58
C PHE A 158 4.62 -3.89 -11.11
N CYS A 159 3.43 -4.46 -11.33
CA CYS A 159 2.17 -3.88 -10.88
C CYS A 159 2.12 -3.76 -9.35
N TYR A 160 2.47 -4.82 -8.62
CA TYR A 160 2.48 -4.81 -7.16
C TYR A 160 3.55 -3.87 -6.58
N ALA A 161 4.71 -3.74 -7.23
CA ALA A 161 5.75 -2.79 -6.83
C ALA A 161 5.27 -1.33 -6.96
N ILE A 162 4.64 -0.97 -8.08
CA ILE A 162 4.08 0.37 -8.28
C ILE A 162 2.94 0.63 -7.28
N CYS A 163 2.04 -0.33 -7.08
CA CYS A 163 0.99 -0.23 -6.07
C CYS A 163 1.56 -0.02 -4.66
N GLY A 164 2.66 -0.69 -4.33
CA GLY A 164 3.39 -0.51 -3.07
C GLY A 164 3.97 0.90 -2.91
N ILE A 165 4.56 1.47 -3.97
CA ILE A 165 5.08 2.85 -3.95
C ILE A 165 3.95 3.85 -3.73
N ILE A 166 2.81 3.69 -4.42
CA ILE A 166 1.64 4.58 -4.27
C ILE A 166 1.14 4.55 -2.82
N VAL A 167 1.08 3.37 -2.21
CA VAL A 167 0.65 3.20 -0.81
C VAL A 167 1.70 3.69 0.21
N ALA A 168 2.97 3.81 -0.18
CA ALA A 168 4.03 4.38 0.66
C ALA A 168 4.00 5.92 0.71
N ILE A 169 3.37 6.61 -0.25
CA ILE A 169 3.34 8.09 -0.30
C ILE A 169 2.76 8.69 1.00
N PRO A 170 1.61 8.22 1.54
CA PRO A 170 1.11 8.72 2.81
C PRO A 170 2.06 8.48 3.98
N LEU A 171 2.90 7.43 3.94
CA LEU A 171 3.85 7.12 5.01
C LEU A 171 4.96 8.17 5.09
N MET A 172 5.51 8.61 3.95
CA MET A 172 6.48 9.71 3.88
C MET A 172 5.88 11.05 4.31
N LEU A 173 4.59 11.27 4.03
CA LEU A 173 3.88 12.48 4.44
C LEU A 173 3.39 12.45 5.89
N SER A 174 3.47 11.29 6.56
CA SER A 174 2.92 11.09 7.91
C SER A 174 3.97 11.05 9.02
N ASP A 175 5.21 11.39 8.71
CA ASP A 175 6.26 11.59 9.72
C ASP A 175 5.94 12.75 10.69
N GLY A 176 4.89 13.53 10.40
CA GLY A 176 4.30 14.52 11.31
C GLY A 176 2.87 14.23 11.79
N GLY A 177 2.27 13.04 11.56
CA GLY A 177 0.81 12.94 11.77
C GLY A 177 0.06 11.60 11.76
N MET A 178 0.72 10.45 11.57
CA MET A 178 0.07 9.15 11.82
C MET A 178 0.47 8.64 13.21
N GLU A 179 -0.50 8.11 13.95
CA GLU A 179 -0.30 7.43 15.25
C GLU A 179 -0.20 5.90 15.05
#